data_AF-A0A970H257-F1
#
_entry.id   AF-A0A970H257-F1
#
_cell.length_a   1.000
_cell.length_b   1.000
_cell.length_c   1.000
_cell.angle_alpha   90.00
_cell.angle_beta   90.00
_cell.angle_gamma   90.00
#
_symmetry.space_group_name_H-M   'P 1'
#
loop_
_entity.id
_entity.type
_entity.pdbx_description
1 polymer ?
#
loop_
_entity_poly.entity_id
_entity_poly.type
_entity_poly.pdbx_seq_one_letter_code
_entity_poly.pdbx_strand_id
1 'polypeptide(L)'
;MTKKDIQQAIEILEDVRGDIDSCPDRELRAFEIAIMCMEKEISKRVEVLKDGQVYGKCPCGRTFWGKHETLYCSRCGQKLNWSEYGVAKLSENKFKRQEG
;
A
#
# COMPACT_ATOMS: atom_id res chain seq x y z
N MET A 1 -12.66 -2.61 -6.67
CA MET A 1 -11.69 -1.82 -7.45
C MET A 1 -10.45 -2.67 -7.64
N THR A 2 -10.11 -2.98 -8.89
CA THR A 2 -8.96 -3.80 -9.25
C THR A 2 -7.67 -2.97 -9.31
N LYS A 3 -6.50 -3.61 -9.33
CA LYS A 3 -5.22 -2.92 -9.57
C LYS A 3 -5.26 -2.13 -10.88
N LYS A 4 -5.88 -2.70 -11.94
CA LYS A 4 -6.02 -2.06 -13.24
C LYS A 4 -6.86 -0.79 -13.16
N ASP A 5 -7.96 -0.83 -12.41
CA ASP A 5 -8.84 0.34 -12.23
C ASP A 5 -8.07 1.49 -11.55
N ILE A 6 -7.26 1.17 -10.52
CA ILE A 6 -6.44 2.18 -9.80
C ILE A 6 -5.37 2.77 -10.72
N GLN A 7 -4.68 1.94 -11.50
CA GLN A 7 -3.67 2.41 -12.45
C GLN A 7 -4.28 3.33 -13.50
N GLN A 8 -5.41 2.94 -14.08
CA GLN A 8 -6.13 3.77 -15.05
C GLN A 8 -6.58 5.10 -14.43
N ALA A 9 -7.03 5.11 -13.17
CA ALA A 9 -7.40 6.35 -12.49
C ALA A 9 -6.18 7.27 -12.28
N ILE A 10 -5.04 6.73 -11.86
CA ILE A 10 -3.79 7.51 -11.72
C ILE A 10 -3.35 8.09 -13.07
N GLU A 11 -3.40 7.30 -14.15
CA GLU A 11 -3.06 7.77 -15.50
C GLU A 11 -3.92 8.95 -15.94
N ILE A 12 -5.25 8.87 -15.73
CA ILE A 12 -6.17 9.97 -16.04
C ILE A 12 -5.86 11.20 -15.19
N LEU A 13 -5.54 11.02 -13.90
CA LEU A 13 -5.19 12.13 -13.02
C LEU A 13 -3.87 12.81 -13.45
N GLU A 14 -2.83 12.05 -13.76
CA GLU A 14 -1.58 12.64 -14.25
C GLU A 14 -1.75 13.35 -15.60
N ASP A 15 -2.64 12.86 -16.49
CA ASP A 15 -2.94 13.51 -17.78
C ASP A 15 -3.59 14.90 -17.59
N VAL A 16 -4.55 15.01 -16.67
CA VAL A 16 -5.23 16.29 -16.38
C VAL A 16 -4.42 17.21 -15.46
N ARG A 17 -3.26 16.78 -14.96
CA ARG A 17 -2.43 17.56 -14.05
C ARG A 17 -2.02 18.91 -14.65
N GLY A 18 -1.75 18.95 -15.96
CA GLY A 18 -1.41 20.19 -16.68
C GLY A 18 -2.52 21.24 -16.65
N ASP A 19 -3.79 20.83 -16.56
CA ASP A 19 -4.91 21.77 -16.42
C ASP A 19 -5.02 22.29 -14.97
N ILE A 20 -4.63 21.46 -14.00
CA ILE A 20 -4.68 21.75 -12.56
C ILE A 20 -3.48 22.58 -12.10
N ASP A 21 -2.34 22.57 -12.81
CA ASP A 21 -1.16 23.41 -12.49
C ASP A 21 -1.46 24.92 -12.52
N SER A 22 -2.60 25.32 -13.11
CA SER A 22 -3.13 26.69 -13.08
C SER A 22 -4.00 27.01 -11.85
N CYS A 23 -4.32 26.01 -11.02
CA CYS A 23 -5.14 26.12 -9.82
C CYS A 23 -4.30 26.57 -8.61
N PRO A 24 -4.93 27.06 -7.53
CA PRO A 24 -4.21 27.45 -6.32
C PRO A 24 -3.49 26.24 -5.68
N ASP A 25 -2.39 26.53 -4.97
CA ASP A 25 -1.52 25.52 -4.33
C ASP A 25 -2.26 24.49 -3.46
N ARG A 26 -3.41 24.87 -2.89
CA ARG A 26 -4.22 24.00 -2.05
C ARG A 26 -4.84 22.86 -2.85
N GLU A 27 -5.40 23.16 -4.00
CA GLU A 27 -6.03 22.21 -4.90
C GLU A 27 -4.98 21.28 -5.50
N LEU A 28 -3.84 21.84 -5.92
CA LEU A 28 -2.68 21.06 -6.36
C LEU A 28 -2.20 20.08 -5.30
N ARG A 29 -2.05 20.54 -4.05
CA ARG A 29 -1.63 19.67 -2.94
C ARG A 29 -2.65 18.57 -2.65
N ALA A 30 -3.95 18.87 -2.71
CA ALA A 30 -4.99 17.87 -2.52
C ALA A 30 -4.94 16.80 -3.62
N PHE A 31 -4.68 17.23 -4.86
CA PHE A 31 -4.51 16.37 -6.02
C PHE A 31 -3.33 15.41 -5.87
N GLU A 32 -2.16 15.93 -5.52
CA GLU A 32 -0.95 15.13 -5.27
C GLU A 32 -1.16 14.10 -4.15
N ILE A 33 -1.84 14.49 -3.06
CA ILE A 33 -2.18 13.58 -1.96
C ILE A 33 -3.11 12.45 -2.46
N ALA A 34 -4.08 12.77 -3.31
CA ALA A 34 -4.99 11.77 -3.85
C ALA A 34 -4.24 10.73 -4.70
N ILE A 35 -3.37 11.17 -5.61
CA ILE A 35 -2.52 10.29 -6.42
C ILE A 35 -1.65 9.41 -5.50
N MET A 36 -0.93 10.02 -4.55
CA MET A 36 -0.08 9.29 -3.61
C MET A 36 -0.84 8.23 -2.80
N CYS A 37 -2.09 8.49 -2.43
CA CYS A 37 -2.95 7.53 -1.73
C CYS A 37 -3.33 6.36 -2.65
N MET A 38 -3.68 6.63 -3.91
CA MET A 38 -4.00 5.60 -4.91
C MET A 38 -2.79 4.72 -5.21
N GLU A 39 -1.61 5.29 -5.36
CA GLU A 39 -0.36 4.54 -5.55
C GLU A 39 -0.09 3.56 -4.41
N LYS A 40 -0.40 3.96 -3.18
CA LYS A 40 -0.21 3.13 -1.97
C LYS A 40 -1.20 1.97 -1.89
N GLU A 41 -2.34 2.04 -2.56
CA GLU A 41 -3.28 0.92 -2.68
C GLU A 41 -2.80 -0.16 -3.64
N ILE A 42 -1.88 0.16 -4.55
CA ILE A 42 -1.22 -0.83 -5.39
C ILE A 42 -0.23 -1.61 -4.51
N SER A 43 -0.57 -2.85 -4.18
CA SER A 43 0.23 -3.68 -3.27
C SER A 43 1.66 -3.87 -3.78
N LYS A 44 2.65 -3.62 -2.91
CA LYS A 44 4.07 -3.87 -3.21
C LYS A 44 4.60 -5.06 -2.42
N ARG A 45 5.47 -5.85 -3.07
CA ARG A 45 6.14 -6.98 -2.44
C ARG A 45 6.99 -6.51 -1.26
N VAL A 46 6.96 -7.30 -0.20
CA VAL A 46 7.85 -7.13 0.95
C VAL A 46 9.17 -7.86 0.70
N GLU A 47 10.31 -7.19 0.90
CA GLU A 47 11.63 -7.83 0.83
C GLU A 47 11.87 -8.65 2.10
N VAL A 48 12.20 -9.93 1.94
CA VAL A 48 12.48 -10.85 3.04
C VAL A 48 13.97 -10.84 3.34
N LEU A 49 14.35 -10.55 4.58
CA LEU A 49 15.73 -10.74 5.02
C LEU A 49 15.87 -12.18 5.55
N LYS A 50 16.92 -12.88 5.15
CA LYS A 50 17.17 -14.29 5.52
C LYS A 50 17.58 -14.47 6.98
N ASP A 51 17.75 -13.39 7.70
CA ASP A 51 18.19 -13.37 9.08
C ASP A 51 16.93 -13.47 9.94
N GLY A 52 16.74 -14.60 10.62
CA GLY A 52 15.49 -15.09 11.23
C GLY A 52 14.75 -14.20 12.25
N GLN A 53 15.07 -12.91 12.31
CA GLN A 53 14.43 -11.87 13.09
C GLN A 53 13.66 -10.84 12.23
N VAL A 54 14.08 -10.55 10.98
CA VAL A 54 13.39 -9.59 10.09
C VAL A 54 12.61 -10.35 9.02
N TYR A 55 11.29 -10.31 9.13
CA TYR A 55 10.39 -11.04 8.23
C TYR A 55 10.05 -10.25 6.98
N GLY A 56 10.29 -8.94 7.00
CA GLY A 56 9.95 -8.11 5.87
C GLY A 56 10.51 -6.70 5.94
N LYS A 57 10.73 -6.10 4.77
CA LYS A 57 11.05 -4.69 4.60
C LYS A 57 10.11 -4.06 3.57
N CYS A 58 9.39 -3.04 4.00
CA CYS A 58 8.58 -2.18 3.15
C CYS A 58 9.50 -1.40 2.18
N PRO A 59 9.05 -1.07 0.95
CA PRO A 59 9.81 -0.20 0.04
C PRO A 59 10.23 1.14 0.64
N CYS A 60 9.51 1.66 1.64
CA CYS A 60 9.90 2.87 2.37
C CYS A 60 11.05 2.66 3.40
N GLY A 61 11.61 1.45 3.47
CA GLY A 61 12.69 1.08 4.39
C GLY A 61 12.24 0.64 5.78
N ARG A 62 10.94 0.70 6.12
CA ARG A 62 10.46 0.15 7.39
C ARG A 62 10.64 -1.36 7.43
N THR A 63 11.28 -1.87 8.47
CA THR A 63 11.39 -3.30 8.76
C THR A 63 10.25 -3.78 9.65
N PHE A 64 9.85 -5.04 9.44
CA PHE A 64 8.85 -5.74 10.23
C PHE A 64 9.53 -6.90 10.95
N TRP A 65 9.36 -6.91 12.28
CA TRP A 65 9.95 -7.90 13.18
C TRP A 65 8.86 -8.87 13.63
N GLY A 66 9.17 -10.16 13.67
CA GLY A 66 8.21 -11.23 13.98
C GLY A 66 7.30 -11.62 12.80
N LYS A 67 6.61 -12.76 12.93
CA LYS A 67 5.70 -13.36 11.92
C LYS A 67 4.35 -12.62 11.77
N HIS A 68 4.32 -11.31 12.01
CA HIS A 68 3.09 -10.54 11.97
C HIS A 68 2.93 -9.86 10.61
N GLU A 69 2.10 -10.46 9.76
CA GLU A 69 1.70 -9.86 8.49
C GLU A 69 0.71 -8.71 8.74
N THR A 70 1.04 -7.53 8.23
CA THR A 70 0.14 -6.38 8.18
C THR A 70 -0.26 -6.10 6.74
N LEU A 71 -1.52 -5.73 6.52
CA LEU A 71 -2.00 -5.37 5.19
C LEU A 71 -1.37 -4.06 4.69
N TYR A 72 -1.06 -3.15 5.61
CA TYR A 72 -0.46 -1.85 5.32
C TYR A 72 0.78 -1.60 6.18
N CYS A 73 1.74 -0.86 5.63
CA CYS A 73 2.87 -0.33 6.38
C CYS A 73 2.41 0.85 7.25
N SER A 74 2.50 0.73 8.57
CA SER A 74 2.08 1.80 9.48
C SER A 74 3.00 3.04 9.49
N ARG A 75 4.08 3.08 8.67
CA ARG A 75 4.90 4.28 8.48
C ARG A 75 4.45 5.09 7.28
N CYS A 76 4.26 4.43 6.13
CA CYS A 76 3.99 5.14 4.88
C CYS A 76 2.63 4.83 4.28
N GLY A 77 1.84 3.93 4.86
CA GLY A 77 0.51 3.54 4.35
C GLY A 77 0.55 2.63 3.11
N GLN A 78 1.70 2.15 2.68
CA GLN A 78 1.81 1.26 1.52
C GLN A 78 1.11 -0.07 1.81
N LYS A 79 0.21 -0.51 0.93
CA LYS A 79 -0.36 -1.86 0.93
C LYS A 79 0.72 -2.88 0.62
N LEU A 80 0.79 -3.93 1.41
CA LEU A 80 1.87 -4.91 1.39
C LEU A 80 1.37 -6.23 0.80
N ASN A 81 2.19 -6.83 -0.06
CA ASN A 81 1.98 -8.18 -0.55
C ASN A 81 3.02 -9.14 0.07
N TRP A 82 2.52 -10.14 0.79
CA TRP A 82 3.29 -11.19 1.46
C TRP A 82 3.22 -12.54 0.73
N SER A 83 2.56 -12.62 -0.44
CA SER A 83 2.15 -13.89 -1.09
C SER A 83 3.27 -14.88 -1.41
N GLU A 84 4.52 -14.46 -1.53
CA GLU A 84 5.64 -15.37 -1.78
C GLU A 84 6.10 -16.18 -0.56
N TYR A 85 5.47 -15.98 0.60
CA TYR A 85 5.70 -16.80 1.78
C TYR A 85 4.98 -18.16 1.79
N GLY A 86 4.17 -18.50 0.78
CA GLY A 86 3.46 -19.79 0.80
C GLY A 86 2.51 -19.96 1.99
N VAL A 87 2.09 -18.85 2.62
CA VAL A 87 1.08 -18.86 3.69
C VAL A 87 -0.10 -18.00 3.25
N ALA A 88 -0.81 -18.49 2.25
CA ALA A 88 -2.22 -18.14 2.11
C ALA A 88 -2.94 -18.67 3.37
N LYS A 89 -3.34 -17.76 4.28
CA LYS A 89 -4.46 -17.88 5.26
C LYS A 89 -4.15 -17.15 6.58
N LEU A 90 -4.16 -15.81 6.59
CA LEU A 90 -4.32 -15.07 7.85
C LEU A 90 -5.35 -13.93 7.80
N SER A 91 -5.92 -13.61 6.63
CA SER A 91 -6.99 -12.61 6.52
C SER A 91 -8.40 -13.13 6.84
N GLU A 92 -8.64 -14.44 6.85
CA GLU A 92 -9.99 -14.98 7.14
C GLU A 92 -10.28 -15.22 8.64
N ASN A 93 -9.25 -15.28 9.50
CA ASN A 93 -9.41 -15.69 10.90
C ASN A 93 -9.55 -14.54 11.92
N LYS A 94 -9.42 -13.27 11.52
CA LYS A 94 -9.57 -12.13 12.46
C LYS A 94 -11.01 -11.67 12.65
N PHE A 95 -11.97 -12.10 11.82
CA PHE A 95 -13.40 -11.78 12.00
C PHE A 95 -14.19 -12.81 12.81
N LYS A 96 -13.62 -14.00 13.12
CA LYS A 96 -14.34 -15.06 13.86
C LYS A 96 -14.07 -15.11 15.37
N ARG A 97 -13.39 -14.13 15.97
CA ARG A 97 -13.05 -14.12 17.41
C ARG A 97 -13.72 -13.01 18.23
N GLN A 98 -14.81 -12.43 17.74
CA GLN A 98 -15.62 -11.45 18.50
C GLN A 98 -17.02 -11.96 18.88
N GLU A 99 -17.32 -13.24 18.66
CA GLU A 99 -18.60 -13.88 19.07
C GLU A 99 -18.35 -15.13 19.93
N GLY A 100 -17.69 -14.96 21.07
CA GLY A 100 -17.50 -16.00 22.07
C GLY A 100 -17.34 -15.41 23.46
#